data_AF-A0A645I9K2-F1
#
_entry.id   AF-A0A645I9K2-F1
#
_cell.length_a   1.000
_cell.length_b   1.000
_cell.length_c   1.000
_cell.angle_alpha   90.00
_cell.angle_beta   90.00
_cell.angle_gamma   90.00
#
_symmetry.space_group_name_H-M   'P 1'
#
loop_
_entity.id
_entity.type
_entity.pdbx_description
1 polymer ?
#
loop_
_entity_poly.entity_id
_entity_poly.type
_entity_poly.pdbx_seq_one_letter_code
_entity_poly.pdbx_strand_id
1 'polypeptide(L)' 'MPAVLNGANERAVEAFLAGRISFLDIPRKISQAMEAHQVVAKPKLADLLGACEEGMNGVSWK' A
#
# COMPACT_ATOMS: atom_id res chain seq x y z
N MET A 1 -4.33 3.08 -8.92
CA MET A 1 -3.78 3.99 -7.89
C MET A 1 -4.54 4.01 -6.56
N PRO A 2 -5.85 4.34 -6.46
CA PRO A 2 -6.52 4.42 -5.15
C PRO A 2 -6.54 3.09 -4.37
N ALA A 3 -6.64 1.95 -5.08
CA ALA A 3 -6.58 0.63 -4.46
C ALA A 3 -5.22 0.31 -3.83
N VAL A 4 -4.11 0.67 -4.49
CA VAL A 4 -2.74 0.50 -3.96
C VAL A 4 -2.53 1.32 -2.70
N LEU A 5 -2.96 2.58 -2.73
CA LEU A 5 -2.91 3.45 -1.56
C LEU A 5 -3.68 2.82 -0.40
N ASN A 6 -4.89 2.31 -0.63
CA ASN A 6 -5.70 1.70 0.41
C ASN A 6 -5.02 0.49 1.04
N GLY A 7 -4.54 -0.45 0.22
CA GLY A 7 -3.83 -1.63 0.71
C GLY A 7 -2.55 -1.29 1.47
N ALA A 8 -1.77 -0.32 0.97
CA ALA A 8 -0.57 0.14 1.66
C ALA A 8 -0.89 0.84 2.99
N ASN A 9 -1.96 1.64 3.03
CA ASN A 9 -2.41 2.29 4.26
C ASN A 9 -2.86 1.28 5.31
N GLU A 10 -3.64 0.26 4.93
CA GLU A 10 -4.07 -0.80 5.84
C GLU A 10 -2.87 -1.49 6.51
N ARG A 11 -1.87 -1.90 5.72
CA ARG A 11 -0.67 -2.55 6.25
C ARG A 11 0.20 -1.61 7.09
N ALA A 12 0.35 -0.36 6.67
CA ALA A 12 1.16 0.63 7.40
C ALA A 12 0.52 0.98 8.76
N VAL A 13 -0.80 1.15 8.81
CA VAL A 13 -1.52 1.41 10.07
C VAL A 13 -1.47 0.19 10.99
N GLU A 14 -1.63 -1.02 10.47
CA GLU A 14 -1.44 -2.26 11.25
C GLU A 14 -0.05 -2.30 11.89
N ALA A 15 1.00 -2.00 11.12
CA ALA A 15 2.37 -1.98 11.62
C ALA A 15 2.61 -0.88 12.67
N PHE A 16 2.01 0.30 12.50
CA PHE A 16 2.07 1.38 13.48
C PHE A 16 1.40 1.00 14.79
N LEU A 17 0.18 0.44 14.74
CA LEU A 17 -0.54 -0.03 15.92
C LEU A 17 0.18 -1.18 16.64
N ALA A 18 0.93 -2.00 15.89
CA ALA A 18 1.80 -3.04 16.44
C ALA A 18 3.15 -2.53 16.97
N GLY A 19 3.41 -1.21 16.93
CA GLY A 19 4.66 -0.60 17.40
C GLY A 19 5.89 -0.91 16.53
N ARG A 20 5.70 -1.35 15.29
CA ARG A 20 6.79 -1.75 14.38
C ARG A 20 7.36 -0.58 13.56
N ILE A 21 6.56 0.46 13.35
CA ILE A 21 6.96 1.66 12.61
C ILE A 21 6.51 2.93 13.35
N SER A 22 7.15 4.06 13.06
CA SER A 22 6.72 5.36 13.59
C SER A 22 5.60 5.97 12.75
N PHE A 23 4.89 6.96 13.30
CA PHE A 23 3.77 7.60 12.60
C PHE A 23 4.16 8.19 11.23
N LEU A 24 5.37 8.78 11.13
CA LEU A 24 5.85 9.37 9.88
C LEU A 24 6.32 8.33 8.85
N ASP A 25 6.43 7.06 9.24
CA ASP A 25 6.75 5.99 8.29
C ASP A 25 5.51 5.56 7.49
N ILE A 26 4.30 5.82 7.99
CA ILE A 26 3.05 5.53 7.26
C ILE A 26 3.05 6.21 5.88
N PRO A 27 3.15 7.54 5.76
CA PRO A 27 3.15 8.19 4.44
C PRO A 27 4.37 7.80 3.59
N ARG A 28 5.53 7.51 4.20
CA ARG A 28 6.72 7.04 3.46
C ARG A 28 6.49 5.68 2.80
N LYS A 29 5.93 4.72 3.55
CA LYS A 29 5.64 3.37 3.06
C LYS A 29 4.54 3.38 2.00
N ILE A 30 3.51 4.21 2.18
CA ILE A 30 2.46 4.41 1.17
C ILE A 30 3.05 4.98 -0.13
N SER A 31 3.92 6.01 -0.05
CA SER A 31 4.57 6.58 -1.25
C SER A 31 5.38 5.53 -2.00
N GLN A 32 6.17 4.73 -1.28
CA GLN A 32 6.97 3.65 -1.87
C GLN A 32 6.12 2.62 -2.61
N ALA A 33 5.01 2.18 -2.01
CA ALA A 33 4.09 1.24 -2.64
C ALA A 33 3.42 1.85 -3.89
N MET A 34 3.03 3.13 -3.83
CA MET A 34 2.43 3.84 -4.97
C MET A 34 3.41 4.07 -6.12
N GLU A 35 4.68 4.38 -5.82
CA GLU A 35 5.75 4.56 -6.81
C GLU A 35 6.10 3.26 -7.53
N ALA A 36 5.99 2.12 -6.85
CA ALA A 36 6.23 0.80 -7.44
C ALA A 36 5.09 0.35 -8.37
N HIS A 37 3.89 0.89 -8.22
CA HIS A 37 2.72 0.43 -8.96
C HIS A 37 2.66 0.92 -10.40
N GLN A 38 2.39 0.00 -11.32
CA GLN A 38 2.12 0.34 -12.70
C GLN A 38 0.64 0.66 -12.91
N VAL A 39 0.36 1.89 -13.37
CA VAL A 39 -1.02 2.37 -13.58
C VAL A 39 -1.72 1.58 -14.69
N VAL A 40 -2.84 0.97 -14.35
CA VAL A 40 -3.80 0.41 -15.32
C VAL A 40 -4.87 1.47 -15.64
N ALA A 41 -4.93 1.92 -16.90
CA ALA A 41 -5.80 3.03 -17.31
C ALA A 41 -7.31 2.71 -17.28
N LYS A 42 -7.68 1.46 -17.52
CA LYS A 42 -9.08 0.98 -17.49
C LYS A 42 -9.15 -0.31 -16.68
N PRO A 43 -9.01 -0.21 -15.34
CA PRO A 43 -8.94 -1.39 -14.50
C PRO A 43 -10.29 -2.10 -14.48
N LYS A 44 -10.24 -3.44 -14.53
CA LYS A 44 -11.36 -4.32 -14.18
C LYS A 44 -11.34 -4.58 -12.68
N LEU A 45 -12.39 -5.21 -12.16
CA LEU A 45 -12.47 -5.56 -10.74
C LEU A 45 -11.25 -6.36 -10.26
N ALA A 46 -10.78 -7.33 -11.05
CA ALA A 46 -9.59 -8.12 -10.73
C ALA A 46 -8.33 -7.24 -10.59
N ASP A 47 -8.17 -6.22 -11.45
CA ASP A 47 -7.02 -5.30 -11.37
C ASP A 47 -7.11 -4.42 -10.12
N LEU A 48 -8.31 -4.03 -9.69
CA LEU A 48 -8.50 -3.27 -8.45
C LEU A 48 -8.16 -4.10 -7.21
N LEU A 49 -8.58 -5.37 -7.18
CA LEU A 49 -8.26 -6.29 -6.09
C LEU A 49 -6.75 -6.59 -6.05
N GLY A 50 -6.15 -6.88 -7.20
CA GLY A 50 -4.71 -7.11 -7.33
C GLY A 50 -3.90 -5.88 -6.92
N ALA A 51 -4.33 -4.68 -7.30
CA ALA A 51 -3.69 -3.43 -6.87
C ALA A 51 -3.79 -3.22 -5.34
N CYS A 52 -4.88 -3.63 -4.71
CA CYS A 52 -5.01 -3.57 -3.24
C CYS A 52 -4.04 -4.55 -2.56
N GLU A 53 -3.98 -5.79 -3.04
CA GLU A 53 -3.03 -6.81 -2.56
C GLU A 53 -1.57 -6.38 -2.77
N GLU A 54 -1.27 -5.79 -3.93
CA GLU A 54 0.04 -5.21 -4.24
C GLU A 54 0.41 -4.13 -3.20
N GLY A 55 -0.51 -3.20 -2.90
CA GLY A 55 -0.31 -2.17 -1.87
C GLY A 55 0.02 -2.75 -0.50
N MET A 56 -0.72 -3.78 -0.07
CA MET A 56 -0.46 -4.48 1.20
C MET A 56 0.91 -5.16 1.24
N ASN A 57 1.34 -5.74 0.12
CA ASN A 57 2.62 -6.46 0.00
C ASN A 57 3.82 -5.52 -0.20
N GLY A 58 3.58 -4.31 -0.73
CA GLY A 58 4.61 -3.28 -0.94
C GLY A 58 5.12 -2.66 0.36
N VAL A 59 4.36 -2.77 1.45
CA VAL A 59 4.78 -2.31 2.77
C VAL A 59 5.63 -3.40 3.44
N SER A 60 6.95 -3.34 3.23
CA SER A 60 7.93 -4.17 3.95
C SER A 60 8.47 -3.44 5.20
N TRP A 61 8.64 -4.17 6.29
CA TRP A 61 9.15 -3.69 7.59
C TRP A 61 10.37 -4.48 8.10
N LYS A 62 11.08 -5.19 7.20
CA LYS A 62 12.42 -5.71 7.50
C LYS A 62 13.42 -4.57 7.66
#